data_AF-A0A427A7E6-F1
#
_entry.id   AF-A0A427A7E6-F1
#
_cell.length_a   1.000
_cell.length_b   1.000
_cell.length_c   1.000
_cell.angle_alpha   90.00
_cell.angle_beta   90.00
_cell.angle_gamma   90.00
#
_symmetry.space_group_name_H-M   'P 1'
#
loop_
_entity.id
_entity.type
_entity.pdbx_description
1 polymer ?
#
loop_
_entity_poly.entity_id
_entity_poly.type
_entity_poly.pdbx_seq_one_letter_code
_entity_poly.pdbx_strand_id
1 'polypeptide(L)'
;MQTATWLGLLPAVNDQVKQFDTGVSPIVSLFKGITSSIMANPSCLNPSSFLIMSKQAEAADLLYKSKLSTGSVLEYTLAFISAALDRHYSKWSATPKTGFIDITATKDFYRIFSGLQFEYLEETTLDASRRHEFLGDSVAWAGCTIIYLLGQQQHFELFDYSYQFLNVAEVESTTFIQPPSSDQAKINNYSQGYENLLEAMKKSRRLNNHVFCILRARCPLEDKAACAIKQSGAPLHRVRFLNTVSAFETLPQKGT
;
A
#
# COMPACT_ATOMS: atom_id res chain seq x y z
N MET A 1 -11.59 -20.92 -11.01
CA MET A 1 -11.69 -22.40 -10.88
C MET A 1 -12.68 -23.02 -11.88
N GLN A 2 -13.89 -22.49 -12.05
CA GLN A 2 -14.92 -23.10 -12.92
C GLN A 2 -14.49 -23.28 -14.38
N THR A 3 -13.64 -22.41 -14.91
CA THR A 3 -13.10 -22.49 -16.27
C THR A 3 -11.77 -23.25 -16.37
N ALA A 4 -11.18 -23.66 -15.24
CA ALA A 4 -9.81 -24.18 -15.20
C ALA A 4 -9.64 -25.45 -16.06
N THR A 5 -10.56 -26.40 -15.95
CA THR A 5 -10.53 -27.65 -16.72
C THR A 5 -10.67 -27.41 -18.22
N TRP A 6 -11.54 -26.49 -18.63
CA TRP A 6 -11.72 -26.09 -20.03
C TRP A 6 -10.48 -25.43 -20.64
N LEU A 7 -9.68 -24.76 -19.81
CA LEU A 7 -8.43 -24.12 -20.19
C LEU A 7 -7.21 -25.05 -20.06
N GLY A 8 -7.40 -26.27 -19.56
CA GLY A 8 -6.31 -27.23 -19.33
C GLY A 8 -5.45 -26.89 -18.12
N LEU A 9 -6.03 -26.19 -17.14
CA LEU A 9 -5.38 -25.80 -15.89
C LEU A 9 -5.70 -26.84 -14.81
N LEU A 10 -4.66 -27.47 -14.26
CA LEU A 10 -4.77 -28.44 -13.18
C LEU A 10 -4.13 -27.89 -11.90
N PRO A 11 -4.72 -28.15 -10.72
CA PRO A 11 -4.10 -27.80 -9.46
C PRO A 11 -2.80 -28.60 -9.29
N ALA A 12 -1.68 -27.93 -9.00
CA ALA A 12 -0.44 -28.58 -8.61
C ALA A 12 -0.23 -28.53 -7.09
N VAL A 13 0.65 -29.41 -6.60
CA VAL A 13 0.88 -29.67 -5.16
C VAL A 13 1.43 -28.46 -4.38
N ASN A 14 1.91 -27.40 -5.06
CA ASN A 14 2.55 -26.23 -4.44
C ASN A 14 1.85 -24.90 -4.76
N ASP A 15 0.51 -24.85 -4.82
CA ASP A 15 -0.29 -23.66 -5.23
C ASP A 15 0.02 -23.10 -6.63
N GLN A 16 0.88 -23.77 -7.39
CA GLN A 16 1.12 -23.46 -8.79
C GLN A 16 0.06 -24.14 -9.66
N VAL A 17 -0.40 -23.43 -10.69
CA VAL A 17 -1.31 -24.01 -11.69
C VAL A 17 -0.45 -24.64 -12.78
N LYS A 18 -0.55 -25.96 -12.98
CA LYS A 18 0.10 -26.63 -14.11
C LYS A 18 -0.82 -26.56 -15.33
N GLN A 19 -0.31 -26.03 -16.43
CA GLN A 19 -0.99 -26.05 -17.72
C GLN A 19 -0.69 -27.38 -18.43
N PHE A 20 -1.71 -27.97 -19.06
CA PHE A 20 -1.53 -29.16 -19.90
C PHE A 20 -0.64 -28.80 -21.11
N ASP A 21 0.41 -29.59 -21.34
CA ASP A 21 1.58 -29.26 -22.17
C ASP A 21 1.35 -29.34 -23.70
N THR A 22 0.10 -29.24 -24.15
CA THR A 22 -0.28 -29.38 -25.57
C THR A 22 -0.28 -28.07 -26.35
N GLY A 23 0.04 -26.94 -25.70
CA GLY A 23 0.01 -25.58 -26.29
C GLY A 23 -1.41 -25.05 -26.61
N VAL A 24 -2.38 -25.93 -26.86
CA VAL A 24 -3.78 -25.63 -27.15
C VAL A 24 -4.66 -26.12 -25.99
N SER A 25 -5.60 -25.29 -25.55
CA SER A 25 -6.51 -25.69 -24.46
C SER A 25 -7.55 -26.73 -24.92
N PRO A 26 -8.08 -27.53 -23.97
CA PRO A 26 -9.13 -28.50 -24.25
C PRO A 26 -10.35 -27.91 -24.98
N ILE A 27 -10.79 -26.70 -24.60
CA ILE A 27 -11.92 -26.04 -25.27
C ILE A 27 -11.62 -25.72 -26.74
N VAL A 28 -10.42 -25.22 -27.05
CA VAL A 28 -10.03 -24.91 -28.44
C VAL A 28 -9.87 -26.20 -29.25
N SER A 29 -9.24 -27.22 -28.68
CA SER A 29 -9.06 -28.52 -29.33
C SER A 29 -10.41 -29.16 -29.68
N LEU A 30 -11.38 -29.12 -28.74
CA LEU A 30 -12.73 -29.66 -28.92
C LEU A 30 -13.45 -28.96 -30.10
N PHE A 31 -13.50 -27.63 -30.11
CA PHE A 31 -14.23 -26.91 -31.15
C PHE A 31 -13.54 -26.94 -32.52
N LYS A 32 -12.20 -27.05 -32.56
CA LYS A 32 -11.47 -27.34 -33.81
C LYS A 32 -11.82 -28.72 -34.34
N GLY A 33 -11.78 -29.74 -33.48
CA GLY A 33 -12.15 -31.11 -33.85
C GLY A 33 -13.56 -31.22 -34.40
N ILE A 34 -14.55 -30.64 -33.70
CA ILE A 34 -15.95 -30.58 -34.14
C ILE A 34 -16.07 -29.90 -35.51
N THR A 35 -15.42 -28.76 -35.69
CA THR A 35 -15.45 -28.02 -36.97
C THR A 35 -14.87 -28.85 -38.10
N SER A 36 -13.70 -29.48 -37.90
CA SER A 36 -13.07 -30.34 -38.91
C SER A 36 -13.96 -31.51 -39.31
N SER A 37 -14.60 -32.18 -38.34
CA SER A 37 -15.54 -33.29 -38.62
C SER A 37 -16.79 -32.83 -39.38
N ILE A 38 -17.30 -31.63 -39.09
CA ILE A 38 -18.50 -31.09 -39.74
C ILE A 38 -18.21 -30.59 -41.15
N MET A 39 -17.06 -29.96 -41.38
CA MET A 39 -16.63 -29.55 -42.72
C MET A 39 -16.39 -30.75 -43.65
N ALA A 40 -16.01 -31.90 -43.09
CA ALA A 40 -15.88 -33.15 -43.83
C ALA A 40 -17.23 -33.84 -44.13
N ASN A 41 -18.34 -33.41 -43.51
CA ASN A 41 -19.65 -34.03 -43.67
C ASN A 41 -20.49 -33.29 -44.75
N PRO A 42 -20.78 -33.91 -45.90
CA PRO A 42 -21.54 -33.30 -46.99
C PRO A 42 -23.02 -33.03 -46.66
N SER A 43 -23.54 -33.59 -45.56
CA SER A 43 -24.94 -33.43 -45.14
C SER A 43 -25.17 -32.21 -44.23
N CYS A 44 -24.12 -31.46 -43.89
CA CYS A 44 -24.27 -30.31 -42.98
C CYS A 44 -24.84 -29.09 -43.71
N LEU A 45 -26.00 -28.62 -43.26
CA LEU A 45 -26.69 -27.46 -43.83
C LEU A 45 -26.00 -26.13 -43.50
N ASN A 46 -25.21 -26.05 -42.41
CA ASN A 46 -24.57 -24.81 -42.00
C ASN A 46 -23.20 -25.04 -41.32
N PRO A 47 -22.16 -25.40 -42.09
CA PRO A 47 -20.81 -25.55 -41.58
C PRO A 47 -20.21 -24.23 -41.07
N SER A 48 -20.72 -23.08 -41.53
CA SER A 48 -20.19 -21.76 -41.18
C SER A 48 -20.38 -21.40 -39.70
N SER A 49 -21.49 -21.82 -39.08
CA SER A 49 -21.73 -21.59 -37.64
C SER A 49 -20.70 -22.29 -36.75
N PHE A 50 -20.26 -23.48 -37.13
CA PHE A 50 -19.24 -24.23 -36.38
C PHE A 50 -17.85 -23.59 -36.51
N LEU A 51 -17.52 -23.06 -37.70
CA LEU A 51 -16.31 -22.26 -37.89
C LEU A 51 -16.30 -21.00 -37.01
N ILE A 52 -17.44 -20.30 -36.90
CA ILE A 52 -17.58 -19.14 -36.01
C ILE A 52 -17.39 -19.56 -34.56
N MET A 53 -18.03 -20.66 -34.14
CA MET A 53 -17.91 -21.19 -32.78
C MET A 53 -16.48 -21.61 -32.44
N SER A 54 -15.74 -22.18 -33.38
CA SER A 54 -14.31 -22.48 -33.21
C SER A 54 -13.46 -21.22 -33.02
N LYS A 55 -13.73 -20.15 -33.77
CA LYS A 55 -13.03 -18.86 -33.57
C LYS A 55 -13.40 -18.22 -32.23
N GLN A 56 -14.66 -18.32 -31.81
CA GLN A 56 -15.10 -17.83 -30.50
C GLN A 56 -14.44 -18.60 -29.36
N ALA A 57 -14.20 -19.91 -29.51
CA ALA A 57 -13.48 -20.71 -28.52
C ALA A 57 -12.02 -20.25 -28.36
N GLU A 58 -11.33 -19.88 -29.45
CA GLU A 58 -9.99 -19.28 -29.39
C GLU A 58 -9.99 -17.92 -28.68
N ALA A 59 -10.95 -17.05 -29.00
CA ALA A 59 -11.10 -15.75 -28.34
C ALA A 59 -11.40 -15.90 -26.84
N ALA A 60 -12.26 -16.84 -26.47
CA ALA A 60 -12.57 -17.14 -25.07
C ALA A 60 -11.33 -17.68 -24.33
N ASP A 61 -10.57 -18.60 -24.96
CA ASP A 61 -9.34 -19.14 -24.38
C ASP A 61 -8.34 -18.03 -24.03
N LEU A 62 -8.11 -17.10 -24.96
CA LEU A 62 -7.22 -15.95 -24.73
C LEU A 62 -7.73 -15.05 -23.60
N LEU A 63 -9.02 -14.71 -23.59
CA LEU A 63 -9.62 -13.81 -22.60
C LEU A 63 -9.57 -14.39 -21.18
N TYR A 64 -9.80 -15.70 -21.04
CA TYR A 64 -9.80 -16.34 -19.73
C TYR A 64 -8.39 -16.67 -19.23
N LYS A 65 -7.44 -16.95 -20.13
CA LYS A 65 -6.02 -17.12 -19.74
C LYS A 65 -5.37 -15.80 -19.34
N SER A 66 -5.67 -14.69 -20.02
CA SER A 66 -5.09 -13.38 -19.69
C SER A 66 -5.48 -12.87 -18.29
N LYS A 67 -6.66 -13.26 -17.80
CA LYS A 67 -7.09 -12.97 -16.41
C LYS A 67 -6.23 -13.65 -15.35
N LEU A 68 -5.51 -14.71 -15.69
CA LEU A 68 -4.64 -15.43 -14.76
C LEU A 68 -3.35 -14.67 -14.45
N SER A 69 -2.96 -13.72 -15.30
CA SER A 69 -1.74 -12.91 -15.19
C SER A 69 -2.01 -11.44 -14.94
N THR A 70 -3.20 -11.07 -14.46
CA THR A 70 -3.55 -9.65 -14.28
C THR A 70 -2.75 -9.04 -13.13
N GLY A 71 -1.92 -8.04 -13.43
CA GLY A 71 -1.18 -7.27 -12.45
C GLY A 71 -2.11 -6.52 -11.48
N SER A 72 -1.54 -6.07 -10.36
CA SER A 72 -2.28 -5.35 -9.33
C SER A 72 -2.67 -3.94 -9.81
N VAL A 73 -3.97 -3.61 -9.80
CA VAL A 73 -4.42 -2.23 -10.06
C VAL A 73 -3.82 -1.24 -9.05
N LEU A 74 -3.60 -1.69 -7.82
CA LEU A 74 -3.01 -0.87 -6.76
C LEU A 74 -1.60 -0.40 -7.10
N GLU A 75 -0.77 -1.26 -7.69
CA GLU A 75 0.60 -0.89 -8.10
C GLU A 75 0.58 0.23 -9.13
N TYR A 76 -0.29 0.11 -10.13
CA TYR A 76 -0.49 1.15 -11.14
C TYR A 76 -1.00 2.45 -10.51
N THR A 77 -1.97 2.37 -9.60
CA THR A 77 -2.49 3.54 -8.88
C THR A 77 -1.41 4.23 -8.06
N LEU A 78 -0.57 3.49 -7.34
CA LEU A 78 0.53 4.05 -6.55
C LEU A 78 1.60 4.70 -7.42
N ALA A 79 1.96 4.07 -8.55
CA ALA A 79 2.87 4.67 -9.52
C ALA A 79 2.30 5.98 -10.10
N PHE A 80 1.01 6.01 -10.41
CA PHE A 80 0.33 7.22 -10.88
C PHE A 80 0.33 8.33 -9.83
N ILE A 81 0.01 8.02 -8.57
CA ILE A 81 0.05 8.99 -7.46
C ILE A 81 1.48 9.51 -7.27
N SER A 82 2.49 8.65 -7.32
CA SER A 82 3.89 9.06 -7.24
C SER A 82 4.23 10.09 -8.32
N ALA A 83 3.87 9.81 -9.58
CA ALA A 83 4.09 10.74 -10.68
C ALA A 83 3.32 12.06 -10.54
N ALA A 84 2.13 12.03 -9.93
CA ALA A 84 1.37 13.24 -9.62
C ALA A 84 2.06 14.07 -8.52
N LEU A 85 2.63 13.42 -7.51
CA LEU A 85 3.35 14.06 -6.41
C LEU A 85 4.68 14.68 -6.84
N ASP A 86 5.33 14.18 -7.89
CA ASP A 86 6.61 14.72 -8.39
C ASP A 86 6.58 16.24 -8.64
N ARG A 87 5.43 16.75 -9.12
CA ARG A 87 5.22 18.19 -9.35
C ARG A 87 5.26 19.04 -8.08
N HIS A 88 5.01 18.41 -6.93
CA HIS A 88 4.94 19.05 -5.61
C HIS A 88 6.10 18.63 -4.71
N TYR A 89 6.93 17.67 -5.13
CA TYR A 89 7.99 17.06 -4.33
C TYR A 89 8.92 18.10 -3.70
N SER A 90 9.39 19.09 -4.47
CA SER A 90 10.30 20.13 -3.95
C SER A 90 9.69 21.02 -2.87
N LYS A 91 8.35 21.12 -2.80
CA LYS A 91 7.63 21.89 -1.77
C LYS A 91 7.32 21.05 -0.54
N TRP A 92 7.10 19.75 -0.72
CA TRP A 92 6.60 18.82 0.31
C TRP A 92 7.66 17.84 0.82
N SER A 93 8.85 17.85 0.23
CA SER A 93 10.00 17.03 0.60
C SER A 93 11.30 17.78 0.26
N ALA A 94 11.60 18.82 1.02
CA ALA A 94 12.76 19.67 0.76
C ALA A 94 14.06 18.93 1.10
N THR A 95 15.07 19.02 0.23
CA THR A 95 16.40 18.49 0.57
C THR A 95 17.02 19.38 1.64
N PRO A 96 17.43 18.83 2.80
CA PRO A 96 17.99 19.65 3.86
C PRO A 96 19.33 20.26 3.44
N LYS A 97 19.55 21.53 3.79
CA LYS A 97 20.77 22.28 3.41
C LYS A 97 22.05 21.68 3.99
N THR A 98 21.96 21.09 5.17
CA THR A 98 23.09 20.51 5.92
C THR A 98 23.31 19.03 5.61
N GLY A 99 22.43 18.42 4.80
CA GLY A 99 22.41 16.97 4.60
C GLY A 99 21.81 16.16 5.75
N PHE A 100 21.37 16.82 6.83
CA PHE A 100 20.66 16.22 7.96
C PHE A 100 19.19 16.64 7.97
N ILE A 101 18.30 15.80 8.47
CA ILE A 101 16.89 16.16 8.62
C ILE A 101 16.75 17.47 9.43
N ASP A 102 15.92 18.38 8.93
CA ASP A 102 15.50 19.56 9.69
C ASP A 102 14.41 19.16 10.69
N ILE A 103 14.72 19.31 11.98
CA ILE A 103 13.87 18.85 13.08
C ILE A 103 12.97 19.94 13.65
N THR A 104 13.32 21.22 13.47
CA THR A 104 12.61 22.36 14.08
C THR A 104 11.72 23.11 13.10
N ALA A 105 12.12 23.23 11.83
CA ALA A 105 11.38 24.01 10.84
C ALA A 105 11.35 23.30 9.49
N THR A 106 10.54 22.24 9.39
CA THR A 106 10.32 21.55 8.12
C THR A 106 8.96 21.85 7.51
N LYS A 107 8.94 21.94 6.18
CA LYS A 107 7.73 22.05 5.35
C LYS A 107 7.34 20.69 4.75
N ASP A 108 7.98 19.63 5.23
CA ASP A 108 7.73 18.29 4.75
C ASP A 108 6.31 17.85 5.11
N PHE A 109 5.70 17.11 4.19
CA PHE A 109 4.31 16.68 4.32
C PHE A 109 4.05 15.90 5.61
N TYR A 110 5.00 15.07 6.06
CA TYR A 110 4.82 14.28 7.29
C TYR A 110 4.52 15.15 8.53
N ARG A 111 5.08 16.36 8.62
CA ARG A 111 4.78 17.27 9.74
C ARG A 111 3.39 17.86 9.65
N ILE A 112 2.96 18.21 8.44
CA ILE A 112 1.61 18.73 8.19
C ILE A 112 0.60 17.66 8.58
N PHE A 113 0.80 16.43 8.11
CA PHE A 113 -0.08 15.31 8.44
C PHE A 113 -0.08 14.99 9.94
N SER A 114 1.09 15.02 10.59
CA SER A 114 1.17 14.82 12.04
C SER A 114 0.37 15.86 12.84
N GLY A 115 0.42 17.13 12.43
CA GLY A 115 -0.40 18.19 13.04
C GLY A 115 -1.90 17.94 12.86
N LEU A 116 -2.32 17.64 11.62
CA LEU A 116 -3.72 17.33 11.31
C LEU A 116 -4.24 16.12 12.08
N GLN A 117 -3.43 15.06 12.19
CA GLN A 117 -3.78 13.87 12.96
C GLN A 117 -3.92 14.19 14.44
N PHE A 118 -2.98 14.96 15.01
CA PHE A 118 -3.03 15.34 16.41
C PHE A 118 -4.29 16.13 16.75
N GLU A 119 -4.58 17.18 15.96
CA GLU A 119 -5.78 18.01 16.11
C GLU A 119 -7.06 17.17 15.95
N TYR A 120 -7.12 16.30 14.93
CA TYR A 120 -8.27 15.41 14.73
C TYR A 120 -8.51 14.46 15.91
N LEU A 121 -7.44 13.86 16.45
CA LEU A 121 -7.55 12.97 17.61
C LEU A 121 -7.97 13.72 18.88
N GLU A 122 -7.46 14.94 19.08
CA GLU A 122 -7.87 15.79 20.20
C GLU A 122 -9.35 16.18 20.09
N GLU A 123 -9.80 16.71 18.95
CA GLU A 123 -11.20 17.12 18.74
C GLU A 123 -12.19 15.97 18.89
N THR A 124 -11.86 14.79 18.36
CA THR A 124 -12.75 13.61 18.44
C THR A 124 -12.89 13.05 19.84
N THR A 125 -11.93 13.32 20.74
CA THR A 125 -11.99 12.91 22.15
C THR A 125 -12.73 13.91 23.03
N LEU A 126 -12.69 15.20 22.70
CA LEU A 126 -13.36 16.27 23.44
C LEU A 126 -14.87 16.35 23.15
N ASP A 127 -15.28 16.11 21.91
CA ASP A 127 -16.68 16.21 21.50
C ASP A 127 -17.17 14.89 20.89
N ALA A 128 -17.78 14.06 21.74
CA ALA A 128 -18.36 12.77 21.34
C ALA A 128 -19.44 12.89 20.24
N SER A 129 -20.04 14.07 20.06
CA SER A 129 -21.03 14.36 19.01
C SER A 129 -20.39 14.73 17.67
N ARG A 130 -19.12 15.16 17.67
CA ARG A 130 -18.28 15.35 16.46
C ARG A 130 -17.58 14.07 16.01
N ARG A 131 -17.73 12.96 16.74
CA ARG A 131 -17.36 11.59 16.29
C ARG A 131 -18.18 11.08 15.11
N HIS A 132 -18.74 11.96 14.28
CA HIS A 132 -19.26 11.52 13.00
C HIS A 132 -18.04 11.07 12.17
N GLU A 133 -17.81 9.76 12.15
CA GLU A 133 -16.80 9.06 11.36
C GLU A 133 -17.11 9.21 9.85
N PHE A 134 -17.12 10.42 9.32
CA PHE A 134 -17.48 10.64 7.92
C PHE A 134 -16.43 10.08 6.95
N LEU A 135 -15.17 10.00 7.39
CA LEU A 135 -14.04 9.63 6.54
C LEU A 135 -13.45 8.26 6.88
N GLY A 136 -13.78 7.67 8.03
CA GLY A 136 -13.21 6.39 8.50
C GLY A 136 -11.68 6.33 8.35
N ASP A 137 -11.18 5.16 7.92
CA ASP A 137 -9.73 4.94 7.74
C ASP A 137 -9.14 5.67 6.52
N SER A 138 -9.96 6.31 5.68
CA SER A 138 -9.48 6.92 4.43
C SER A 138 -8.46 8.04 4.66
N VAL A 139 -8.55 8.75 5.79
CA VAL A 139 -7.58 9.80 6.17
C VAL A 139 -6.21 9.20 6.42
N ALA A 140 -6.15 8.10 7.17
CA ALA A 140 -4.90 7.37 7.43
C ALA A 140 -4.33 6.80 6.13
N TRP A 141 -5.17 6.19 5.28
CA TRP A 141 -4.77 5.69 3.98
C TRP A 141 -4.19 6.78 3.08
N ALA A 142 -4.86 7.93 2.96
CA ALA A 142 -4.40 9.03 2.12
C ALA A 142 -3.09 9.63 2.65
N GLY A 143 -3.05 9.98 3.94
CA GLY A 143 -1.87 10.59 4.56
C GLY A 143 -0.65 9.67 4.53
N CYS A 144 -0.80 8.42 4.96
CA CYS A 144 0.29 7.45 4.95
C CYS A 144 0.76 7.14 3.53
N THR A 145 -0.13 7.11 2.53
CA THR A 145 0.27 6.92 1.13
C THR A 145 1.17 8.05 0.64
N ILE A 146 0.82 9.31 0.92
CA ILE A 146 1.64 10.46 0.51
C ILE A 146 2.98 10.46 1.27
N ILE A 147 2.95 10.26 2.59
CA ILE A 147 4.17 10.15 3.42
C ILE A 147 5.09 9.05 2.88
N TYR A 148 4.51 7.89 2.58
CA TYR A 148 5.23 6.74 2.05
C TYR A 148 5.88 7.09 0.72
N LEU A 149 5.11 7.53 -0.28
CA LEU A 149 5.62 7.83 -1.63
C LEU A 149 6.66 8.97 -1.64
N LEU A 150 6.59 9.93 -0.72
CA LEU A 150 7.64 10.95 -0.54
C LEU A 150 8.91 10.42 0.14
N GLY A 151 8.89 9.19 0.65
CA GLY A 151 9.99 8.57 1.40
C GLY A 151 10.17 9.19 2.78
N GLN A 152 9.08 9.61 3.43
CA GLN A 152 9.09 10.32 4.72
C GLN A 152 8.63 9.45 5.90
N GLN A 153 8.37 8.16 5.68
CA GLN A 153 7.86 7.26 6.74
C GLN A 153 8.73 7.28 8.00
N GLN A 154 10.05 7.12 7.88
CA GLN A 154 10.94 7.09 9.05
C GLN A 154 10.93 8.42 9.82
N HIS A 155 10.86 9.54 9.10
CA HIS A 155 10.74 10.86 9.71
C HIS A 155 9.41 11.01 10.44
N PHE A 156 8.32 10.54 9.85
CA PHE A 156 7.01 10.51 10.48
C PHE A 156 7.02 9.67 11.76
N GLU A 157 7.50 8.43 11.71
CA GLU A 157 7.55 7.54 12.89
C GLU A 157 8.41 8.11 14.02
N LEU A 158 9.48 8.84 13.69
CA LEU A 158 10.35 9.48 14.65
C LEU A 158 9.77 10.77 15.23
N PHE A 159 9.03 11.54 14.46
CA PHE A 159 8.68 12.92 14.83
C PHE A 159 7.17 13.20 14.90
N ASP A 160 6.32 12.20 14.75
CA ASP A 160 4.88 12.37 14.88
C ASP A 160 4.49 12.83 16.30
N TYR A 161 3.68 13.88 16.41
CA TYR A 161 3.26 14.46 17.68
C TYR A 161 2.48 13.47 18.55
N SER A 162 1.55 12.71 17.97
CA SER A 162 0.78 11.71 18.71
C SER A 162 1.70 10.58 19.22
N TYR A 163 2.70 10.18 18.44
CA TYR A 163 3.64 9.12 18.85
C TYR A 163 4.59 9.61 19.94
N GLN A 164 5.07 10.84 19.84
CA GLN A 164 5.89 11.46 20.88
C GLN A 164 5.09 11.61 22.18
N PHE A 165 3.84 12.04 22.10
CA PHE A 165 2.95 12.14 23.26
C PHE A 165 2.76 10.77 23.94
N LEU A 166 2.51 9.72 23.15
CA LEU A 166 2.42 8.34 23.66
C LEU A 166 3.71 7.88 24.36
N ASN A 167 4.86 8.13 23.77
CA ASN A 167 6.14 7.72 24.34
C ASN A 167 6.40 8.43 25.69
N VAL A 168 6.07 9.72 25.81
CA VAL A 168 6.19 10.47 27.07
C VAL A 168 5.23 9.89 28.12
N ALA A 169 3.97 9.67 27.76
CA ALA A 169 2.96 9.11 28.67
C ALA A 169 3.35 7.70 29.19
N GLU A 170 3.99 6.88 28.36
CA GLU A 170 4.52 5.56 28.77
C GLU A 170 5.62 5.67 29.84
N VAL A 171 6.50 6.67 29.71
CA VAL A 171 7.55 6.92 30.72
C VAL A 171 6.97 7.50 32.01
N GLU A 172 6.02 8.43 31.90
CA GLU A 172 5.37 9.05 33.08
C GLU A 172 4.54 8.04 33.88
N SER A 173 3.75 7.20 33.21
CA SER A 173 2.98 6.14 33.86
C SER A 173 3.87 5.12 34.60
N THR A 174 5.11 4.93 34.15
CA THR A 174 6.11 4.09 34.84
C THR A 174 6.70 4.79 36.08
N THR A 175 6.70 6.12 36.12
CA THR A 175 7.32 6.94 37.18
C THR A 175 6.38 7.20 38.36
N PHE A 176 5.06 7.06 38.18
CA PHE A 176 4.02 7.45 39.15
C PHE A 176 3.68 6.43 40.27
N ILE A 177 4.63 5.56 40.67
CA ILE A 177 4.47 4.70 41.88
C ILE A 177 4.73 5.54 43.16
N GLN A 178 4.02 6.65 43.33
CA GLN A 178 3.98 7.43 44.58
C GLN A 178 2.53 7.75 45.01
N PRO A 179 2.27 7.84 46.32
CA PRO A 179 0.93 7.67 46.88
C PRO A 179 0.00 8.86 46.57
N PRO A 180 -1.33 8.62 46.52
CA PRO A 180 -2.30 9.61 46.07
C PRO A 180 -2.51 10.69 47.15
N SER A 181 -2.38 11.96 46.77
CA SER A 181 -2.86 13.10 47.54
C SER A 181 -4.32 13.44 47.16
N SER A 182 -5.00 14.12 48.08
CA SER A 182 -6.45 14.08 48.32
C SER A 182 -7.36 14.91 47.39
N ASP A 183 -6.90 15.40 46.24
CA ASP A 183 -7.72 16.25 45.35
C ASP A 183 -8.36 15.49 44.16
N GLN A 184 -8.96 14.33 44.45
CA GLN A 184 -9.39 13.34 43.46
C GLN A 184 -10.60 13.73 42.58
N ALA A 185 -11.45 14.67 42.96
CA ALA A 185 -12.73 14.87 42.27
C ALA A 185 -12.65 15.69 40.97
N LYS A 186 -11.73 16.66 40.85
CA LYS A 186 -11.49 17.43 39.60
C LYS A 186 -10.52 16.73 38.65
N ILE A 187 -9.64 15.89 39.19
CA ILE A 187 -8.66 15.10 38.45
C ILE A 187 -9.33 14.01 37.61
N ASN A 188 -10.45 13.44 38.08
CA ASN A 188 -11.11 12.31 37.41
C ASN A 188 -11.65 12.63 35.99
N ASN A 189 -12.19 13.83 35.74
CA ASN A 189 -12.66 14.19 34.40
C ASN A 189 -11.51 14.50 33.43
N TYR A 190 -10.43 15.11 33.94
CA TYR A 190 -9.23 15.40 33.15
C TYR A 190 -8.47 14.10 32.82
N SER A 191 -8.41 13.17 33.78
CA SER A 191 -7.81 11.84 33.64
C SER A 191 -8.59 10.97 32.65
N GLN A 192 -9.93 11.00 32.65
CA GLN A 192 -10.73 10.22 31.69
C GLN A 192 -10.56 10.70 30.23
N GLY A 193 -10.52 12.01 30.00
CA GLY A 193 -10.26 12.57 28.67
C GLY A 193 -8.86 12.24 28.17
N TYR A 194 -7.87 12.30 29.07
CA TYR A 194 -6.48 11.94 28.80
C TYR A 194 -6.32 10.46 28.40
N GLU A 195 -6.94 9.54 29.12
CA GLU A 195 -6.90 8.10 28.78
C GLU A 195 -7.57 7.79 27.44
N ASN A 196 -8.72 8.43 27.16
CA ASN A 196 -9.40 8.28 25.87
C ASN A 196 -8.55 8.78 24.70
N LEU A 197 -7.85 9.90 24.88
CA LEU A 197 -6.93 10.45 23.90
C LEU A 197 -5.74 9.52 23.65
N LEU A 198 -5.11 8.99 24.71
CA LEU A 198 -4.03 8.02 24.59
C LEU A 198 -4.47 6.75 23.85
N GLU A 199 -5.69 6.26 24.11
CA GLU A 199 -6.23 5.10 23.41
C GLU A 199 -6.45 5.40 21.92
N ALA A 200 -7.02 6.55 21.59
CA ALA A 200 -7.22 7.00 20.21
C ALA A 200 -5.88 7.14 19.46
N MET A 201 -4.86 7.72 20.10
CA MET A 201 -3.50 7.80 19.54
C MET A 201 -2.89 6.41 19.32
N LYS A 202 -3.08 5.46 20.25
CA LYS A 202 -2.62 4.07 20.07
C LYS A 202 -3.30 3.39 18.87
N LYS A 203 -4.61 3.59 18.70
CA LYS A 203 -5.37 3.10 17.53
C LYS A 203 -4.84 3.69 16.23
N SER A 204 -4.68 5.01 16.19
CA SER A 204 -4.13 5.72 15.03
C SER A 204 -2.72 5.21 14.67
N ARG A 205 -1.85 5.02 15.66
CA ARG A 205 -0.50 4.43 15.45
C ARG A 205 -0.55 3.04 14.83
N ARG A 206 -1.43 2.15 15.31
CA ARG A 206 -1.61 0.81 14.73
C ARG A 206 -2.13 0.87 13.31
N LEU A 207 -3.11 1.73 13.03
CA LEU A 207 -3.68 1.89 11.68
C LEU A 207 -2.63 2.40 10.69
N ASN A 208 -1.89 3.47 11.03
CA ASN A 208 -0.84 4.00 10.16
C ASN A 208 0.23 2.94 9.86
N ASN A 209 0.70 2.21 10.89
CA ASN A 209 1.67 1.13 10.73
C ASN A 209 1.15 0.03 9.80
N HIS A 210 -0.13 -0.33 9.95
CA HIS A 210 -0.76 -1.31 9.06
C HIS A 210 -0.77 -0.83 7.60
N VAL A 211 -1.15 0.43 7.36
CA VAL A 211 -1.13 1.03 6.02
C VAL A 211 0.28 1.03 5.45
N PHE A 212 1.29 1.48 6.21
CA PHE A 212 2.68 1.46 5.76
C PHE A 212 3.18 0.05 5.43
N CYS A 213 2.79 -0.97 6.21
CA CYS A 213 3.12 -2.36 5.91
C CYS A 213 2.53 -2.82 4.58
N ILE A 214 1.26 -2.48 4.28
CA ILE A 214 0.64 -2.82 3.00
C ILE A 214 1.33 -2.09 1.85
N LEU A 215 1.58 -0.79 2.00
CA LEU A 215 2.28 0.00 0.98
C LEU A 215 3.67 -0.56 0.68
N ARG A 216 4.42 -0.94 1.72
CA ARG A 216 5.74 -1.58 1.56
C ARG A 216 5.66 -2.93 0.85
N ALA A 217 4.65 -3.74 1.18
CA ALA A 217 4.47 -5.04 0.56
C ALA A 217 4.07 -4.96 -0.92
N ARG A 218 3.40 -3.88 -1.33
CA ARG A 218 2.86 -3.72 -2.70
C ARG A 218 3.63 -2.75 -3.58
N CYS A 219 4.37 -1.81 -3.00
CA CYS A 219 5.13 -0.80 -3.71
C CYS A 219 6.43 -0.52 -2.96
N PRO A 220 7.37 -1.47 -2.90
CA PRO A 220 8.64 -1.26 -2.22
C PRO A 220 9.37 -0.06 -2.83
N LEU A 221 9.72 0.92 -1.99
CA LEU A 221 10.49 2.08 -2.42
C LEU A 221 11.99 1.76 -2.40
N GLU A 222 12.73 2.40 -3.29
CA GLU A 222 14.18 2.32 -3.27
C GLU A 222 14.77 3.04 -2.06
N ASP A 223 15.84 2.49 -1.52
CA ASP A 223 16.62 3.13 -0.48
C ASP A 223 17.28 4.40 -1.03
N LYS A 224 16.88 5.57 -0.51
CA LYS A 224 17.56 6.82 -0.80
C LYS A 224 18.96 6.80 -0.17
N ALA A 225 19.96 7.25 -0.94
CA ALA A 225 21.32 7.39 -0.42
C ALA A 225 21.34 8.35 0.78
N ALA A 226 21.60 7.82 1.97
CA ALA A 226 21.71 8.60 3.19
C ALA A 226 23.18 8.96 3.49
N CYS A 227 23.38 10.06 4.20
CA CYS A 227 24.66 10.33 4.84
C CYS A 227 24.66 9.63 6.21
N ALA A 228 25.57 8.69 6.43
CA ALA A 228 25.78 8.12 7.76
C ALA A 228 26.66 9.05 8.59
N ILE A 229 26.66 8.91 9.91
CA ILE A 229 27.56 9.66 10.80
C ILE A 229 28.59 8.67 11.35
N LYS A 230 29.89 8.95 11.17
CA LYS A 230 30.94 8.18 11.87
C LYS A 230 30.80 8.40 13.37
N GLN A 231 31.29 7.46 14.19
CA GLN A 231 31.36 7.66 15.65
C GLN A 231 32.09 8.96 16.06
N SER A 232 32.94 9.51 15.19
CA SER A 232 33.61 10.80 15.36
C SER A 232 32.72 12.03 15.10
N GLY A 233 31.44 11.86 14.77
CA GLY A 233 30.53 12.95 14.37
C GLY A 233 30.69 13.43 12.93
N ALA A 234 31.64 12.87 12.16
CA ALA A 234 31.89 13.29 10.78
C ALA A 234 30.85 12.67 9.83
N PRO A 235 30.25 13.44 8.90
CA PRO A 235 29.34 12.90 7.91
C PRO A 235 30.08 11.97 6.93
N LEU A 236 29.44 10.84 6.65
CA LEU A 236 29.86 9.83 5.69
C LEU A 236 28.89 9.88 4.50
N HIS A 237 29.33 10.50 3.42
CA HIS A 237 28.54 10.60 2.20
C HIS A 237 28.41 9.24 1.50
N ARG A 238 27.25 8.99 0.88
CA ARG A 238 26.96 7.83 0.01
C ARG A 238 27.08 6.46 0.69
N VAL A 239 26.34 6.25 1.79
CA VAL A 239 26.04 4.88 2.19
C VAL A 239 24.88 4.37 1.34
N ARG A 240 25.11 3.28 0.61
CA ARG A 240 24.06 2.53 -0.11
C ARG A 240 23.73 1.28 0.70
N PHE A 241 22.45 1.06 0.99
CA PHE A 241 21.96 -0.18 1.57
C PHE A 241 21.56 -1.17 0.46
N LEU A 242 21.47 -2.47 0.79
CA LEU A 242 21.32 -3.57 -0.16
C LEU A 242 19.91 -3.59 -0.78
N ASN A 243 19.88 -3.69 -2.11
CA ASN A 243 18.88 -3.13 -3.04
C ASN A 243 17.69 -4.07 -3.34
N THR A 244 16.50 -3.52 -3.60
CA THR A 244 15.44 -4.14 -4.42
C THR A 244 14.95 -3.11 -5.44
N VAL A 245 14.77 -3.54 -6.70
CA VAL A 245 14.56 -2.71 -7.91
C VAL A 245 13.30 -1.83 -7.83
N SER A 246 13.38 -0.54 -8.21
CA SER A 246 12.22 0.38 -8.30
C SER A 246 11.13 -0.13 -9.24
N ALA A 247 9.88 0.00 -8.80
CA ALA A 247 8.69 -0.19 -9.64
C ALA A 247 8.64 0.75 -10.86
N PHE A 248 9.34 1.89 -10.85
CA PHE A 248 9.41 2.81 -11.99
C PHE A 248 10.15 2.20 -13.19
N GLU A 249 11.17 1.36 -12.94
CA GLU A 249 11.90 0.64 -14.00
C GLU A 249 11.06 -0.47 -14.64
N THR A 250 9.96 -0.89 -13.98
CA THR A 250 9.04 -1.92 -14.50
C THR A 250 7.93 -1.35 -15.39
N LEU A 251 7.83 -0.02 -15.52
CA LEU A 251 6.86 0.60 -16.40
C LEU A 251 7.30 0.47 -17.87
N PRO A 252 6.37 0.22 -18.81
CA PRO A 252 6.69 0.23 -20.23
C PRO A 252 7.22 1.61 -20.64
N GLN A 253 8.51 1.70 -20.93
CA GLN A 253 9.11 2.91 -21.48
C GLN A 253 8.63 3.09 -22.93
N LYS A 254 8.17 4.30 -23.28
CA LYS A 254 7.93 4.65 -24.67
C LYS A 254 9.26 4.55 -25.41
N GLY A 255 9.34 3.65 -26.39
CA GLY A 255 10.50 3.53 -27.27
C GLY A 255 10.82 4.87 -27.93
N THR A 256 12.10 5.26 -27.88
CA THR A 256 12.69 6.30 -28.72
C THR A 256 12.69 5.89 -30.18
#